data_AF-A0A4Q9Q7H3-F1
#
_entry.id   AF-A0A4Q9Q7H3-F1
#
_cell.length_a   1.000
_cell.length_b   1.000
_cell.length_c   1.000
_cell.angle_alpha   90.00
_cell.angle_beta   90.00
_cell.angle_gamma   90.00
#
_symmetry.space_group_name_H-M   'P 1'
#
loop_
_entity.id
_entity.type
_entity.pdbx_description
1 polymer ?
#
loop_
_entity_poly.entity_id
_entity_poly.type
_entity_poly.pdbx_seq_one_letter_code
_entity_poly.pdbx_strand_id
1 'polypeptide(L)'
;MSASYTRSIPLVIQSDTDSAPKELEDEVEQCLSAIIAPKRCHNARVAISRLPNELLSEIFTCLVRDHNSHIEDAHDTYDRVYGTRLQWIRTTHVCYAWREVALATPRLWSFISVTRRAAVEAGPSLYLYGVSLVP
;
A
#
# COMPACT_ATOMS: atom_id res chain seq x y z
N MET A 1 47.63 -29.18 9.51
CA MET A 1 47.18 -27.88 8.95
C MET A 1 45.67 -27.92 8.79
N SER A 2 44.91 -27.35 9.72
CA SER A 2 43.73 -26.51 9.46
C SER A 2 43.14 -26.12 10.82
N ALA A 3 43.36 -24.87 11.22
CA ALA A 3 42.79 -24.30 12.43
C ALA A 3 41.37 -23.84 12.11
N SER A 4 40.37 -24.54 12.64
CA SER A 4 38.97 -24.13 12.55
C SER A 4 38.75 -22.91 13.43
N TYR A 5 38.64 -21.74 12.80
CA TYR A 5 38.30 -20.48 13.46
C TYR A 5 36.81 -20.50 13.83
N THR A 6 36.45 -21.10 14.96
CA THR A 6 35.15 -20.86 15.57
C THR A 6 35.16 -19.42 16.08
N ARG A 7 34.52 -18.53 15.32
CA ARG A 7 34.24 -17.16 15.71
C ARG A 7 33.27 -17.22 16.89
N SER A 8 33.81 -17.37 18.09
CA SER A 8 33.05 -17.25 19.34
C SER A 8 32.52 -15.83 19.42
N ILE A 9 31.29 -15.63 18.95
CA ILE A 9 30.51 -14.43 19.20
C ILE A 9 30.21 -14.45 20.70
N PRO A 10 30.72 -13.51 21.51
CA PRO A 10 30.35 -13.47 22.91
C PRO A 10 28.85 -13.17 23.00
N LEU A 11 28.08 -14.11 23.51
CA LEU A 11 26.71 -13.90 23.96
C LEU A 11 26.75 -12.97 25.18
N VAL A 12 26.91 -11.66 24.94
CA VAL A 12 26.64 -10.64 25.95
C VAL A 12 25.20 -10.22 25.77
N ILE A 13 24.29 -11.01 26.34
CA ILE A 13 22.97 -10.51 26.74
C ILE A 13 22.74 -11.05 28.14
N GLN A 14 23.30 -10.36 29.14
CA GLN A 14 22.80 -10.41 30.50
C GLN A 14 21.98 -9.14 30.73
N SER A 15 20.66 -9.36 30.77
CA SER A 15 19.64 -8.73 31.64
C SER A 15 19.84 -7.28 32.09
N ASP A 16 19.11 -6.36 31.45
CA ASP A 16 18.38 -5.23 32.09
C ASP A 16 17.46 -4.47 31.09
N THR A 17 16.72 -5.18 30.23
CA THR A 17 16.09 -4.59 29.03
C THR A 17 14.56 -4.60 29.04
N ASP A 18 13.90 -4.14 30.10
CA ASP A 18 12.46 -3.82 30.01
C ASP A 18 12.16 -2.31 30.04
N SER A 19 13.10 -1.49 30.55
CA SER A 19 12.99 -0.03 30.58
C SER A 19 13.67 0.66 29.38
N ALA A 20 14.89 0.24 29.02
CA ALA A 20 15.65 0.84 27.92
C ALA A 20 14.98 0.73 26.53
N PRO A 21 14.26 -0.37 26.19
CA PRO A 21 13.51 -0.42 24.93
C PRO A 21 12.31 0.54 24.90
N LYS A 22 11.61 0.70 26.03
CA LYS A 22 10.44 1.60 26.12
C LYS A 22 10.85 3.06 26.03
N GLU A 23 11.92 3.46 26.72
CA GLU A 23 12.46 4.82 26.64
C GLU A 23 12.85 5.19 25.20
N LEU A 24 13.47 4.26 24.47
CA LEU A 24 13.79 4.47 23.06
C LEU A 24 12.54 4.54 22.17
N GLU A 25 11.54 3.70 22.41
CA GLU A 25 10.26 3.74 21.70
C GLU A 25 9.52 5.07 21.94
N ASP A 26 9.54 5.57 23.17
CA ASP A 26 8.95 6.85 23.54
C ASP A 26 9.68 8.03 22.88
N GLU A 27 11.02 7.99 22.82
CA GLU A 27 11.83 8.99 22.11
C GLU A 27 11.51 9.00 20.60
N VAL A 28 11.35 7.82 19.99
CA VAL A 28 10.96 7.68 18.58
C VAL A 28 9.56 8.25 18.35
N GLU A 29 8.58 7.89 19.18
CA GLU A 29 7.22 8.41 19.05
C GLU A 29 7.18 9.93 19.23
N GLN A 30 7.95 10.46 20.17
CA GLN A 30 8.06 11.90 20.37
C GLN A 30 8.65 12.60 19.14
N CYS A 31 9.71 12.06 18.55
CA CYS A 31 10.29 12.58 17.30
C CYS A 31 9.29 12.51 16.14
N LEU A 32 8.56 11.40 16.00
CA LEU A 32 7.54 11.24 14.96
C LEU A 32 6.40 12.25 15.13
N SER A 33 5.92 12.45 16.36
CA SER A 33 4.87 13.42 16.65
C SER A 33 5.28 14.85 16.25
N ALA A 34 6.54 15.22 16.51
CA ALA A 34 7.11 16.52 16.16
C ALA A 34 7.19 16.75 14.64
N ILE A 35 7.26 15.68 13.84
CA ILE A 35 7.26 15.75 12.37
C ILE A 35 5.82 15.70 11.81
N ILE A 36 4.97 14.84 12.37
CA ILE A 36 3.62 14.58 11.86
C ILE A 36 2.70 15.79 12.10
N ALA A 37 2.75 16.41 13.27
CA ALA A 37 1.84 17.51 13.61
C ALA A 37 2.00 18.71 12.66
N PRO A 38 3.23 19.22 12.38
CA PRO A 38 3.41 20.29 11.40
C PRO A 38 2.95 19.91 9.99
N LYS A 39 3.19 18.67 9.55
CA LYS A 39 2.71 18.17 8.25
C LYS A 39 1.19 18.17 8.17
N ARG A 40 0.50 17.74 9.23
CA ARG A 40 -0.97 17.78 9.31
C ARG A 40 -1.49 19.21 9.28
N CYS A 41 -0.89 20.13 10.04
CA CYS A 41 -1.25 21.55 10.01
C CYS A 41 -1.04 22.17 8.63
N HIS A 42 0.06 21.84 7.96
CA HIS A 42 0.33 22.29 6.59
C HIS A 42 -0.74 21.77 5.62
N ASN A 43 -1.01 20.46 5.66
CA ASN A 43 -2.03 19.84 4.82
C ASN A 43 -3.43 20.40 5.09
N ALA A 44 -3.78 20.75 6.33
CA ALA A 44 -5.07 21.38 6.64
C ALA A 44 -5.21 22.79 6.02
N ARG A 45 -4.09 23.45 5.68
CA ARG A 45 -4.08 24.82 5.13
C ARG A 45 -4.07 24.87 3.60
N VAL A 46 -3.76 23.76 2.92
CA VAL A 46 -3.78 23.73 1.45
C VAL A 46 -5.22 23.81 0.92
N ALA A 47 -5.39 24.36 -0.28
CA ALA A 47 -6.70 24.70 -0.84
C ALA A 47 -7.66 23.49 -0.90
N ILE A 48 -7.15 22.32 -1.25
CA ILE A 48 -7.96 21.11 -1.44
C ILE A 48 -8.52 20.55 -0.12
N SER A 49 -7.89 20.87 1.01
CA SER A 49 -8.36 20.48 2.35
C SER A 49 -9.49 21.38 2.88
N ARG A 50 -9.89 22.40 2.13
CA ARG A 50 -11.07 23.24 2.42
C ARG A 50 -12.37 22.65 1.88
N LEU A 51 -12.28 21.59 1.08
CA LEU A 51 -13.46 20.89 0.59
C LEU A 51 -14.16 20.17 1.75
N PRO A 52 -15.49 20.24 1.85
CA PRO A 52 -16.27 19.38 2.73
C PRO A 52 -15.98 17.90 2.44
N ASN A 53 -16.09 17.07 3.48
CA ASN A 53 -15.83 15.64 3.37
C ASN A 53 -16.74 14.98 2.32
N GLU A 54 -17.98 15.46 2.17
CA GLU A 54 -18.95 14.93 1.20
C GLU A 54 -18.47 15.12 -0.24
N LEU A 55 -17.90 16.30 -0.55
CA LEU A 55 -17.35 16.57 -1.89
C LEU A 55 -16.09 15.74 -2.15
N LEU A 56 -15.25 15.59 -1.13
CA LEU A 56 -14.05 14.76 -1.24
C LEU A 56 -14.41 13.29 -1.46
N SER A 57 -15.41 12.77 -0.75
CA SER A 57 -15.97 11.43 -0.95
C SER A 57 -16.54 11.23 -2.35
N GLU A 58 -17.24 12.23 -2.91
CA GLU A 58 -17.78 12.13 -4.27
C GLU A 58 -16.65 12.16 -5.32
N ILE A 59 -15.63 13.00 -5.14
CA ILE A 59 -14.42 12.98 -5.98
C ILE A 59 -13.77 11.58 -5.96
N PHE A 60 -13.58 10.98 -4.78
CA PHE A 60 -13.04 9.63 -4.69
C PHE A 60 -13.93 8.60 -5.37
N THR A 61 -15.26 8.74 -5.26
CA THR A 61 -16.21 7.85 -5.95
C THR A 61 -16.09 7.96 -7.46
N CYS A 62 -15.90 9.18 -8.00
CA CYS A 62 -15.62 9.39 -9.42
C CYS A 62 -14.32 8.69 -9.85
N LEU A 63 -13.25 8.81 -9.05
CA LEU A 63 -11.97 8.14 -9.33
C LEU A 63 -12.10 6.61 -9.36
N VAL A 64 -12.86 6.03 -8.42
CA VAL A 64 -13.11 4.57 -8.41
C VAL A 64 -13.93 4.15 -9.63
N ARG A 65 -14.94 4.94 -10.03
CA ARG A 65 -15.77 4.63 -11.20
C ARG A 65 -14.97 4.66 -12.48
N ASP A 66 -14.20 5.72 -12.69
CA ASP A 66 -13.31 5.89 -13.85
C ASP A 66 -12.30 4.73 -13.92
N HIS A 67 -11.72 4.39 -12.77
CA HIS A 67 -10.85 3.25 -12.63
C HIS A 67 -11.51 1.93 -13.05
N ASN A 68 -12.74 1.69 -12.59
CA ASN A 68 -13.48 0.46 -12.91
C ASN A 68 -13.93 0.39 -14.37
N SER A 69 -14.32 1.50 -15.01
CA SER A 69 -14.67 1.51 -16.44
C SER A 69 -13.47 1.13 -17.31
N HIS A 70 -12.26 1.59 -16.97
CA HIS A 70 -11.06 1.25 -17.72
C HIS A 70 -10.60 -0.22 -17.55
N ILE A 71 -11.09 -0.95 -16.53
CA ILE A 71 -10.80 -2.38 -16.35
C ILE A 71 -11.54 -3.25 -17.38
N GLU A 72 -12.72 -2.81 -17.84
CA GLU A 72 -13.58 -3.54 -18.76
C GLU A 72 -13.09 -3.43 -20.22
N ASP A 73 -12.53 -2.28 -20.60
CA ASP A 73 -12.05 -2.01 -21.97
C ASP A 73 -10.61 -2.45 -22.24
N ALA A 74 -9.83 -2.78 -21.19
CA ALA A 74 -8.43 -3.17 -21.32
C ALA A 74 -8.30 -4.61 -21.87
N HIS A 75 -8.27 -4.72 -23.20
CA HIS A 75 -7.86 -5.92 -23.93
C HIS A 75 -6.38 -6.30 -23.71
N ASP A 76 -5.58 -5.40 -23.15
CA ASP A 76 -4.14 -5.59 -22.97
C ASP A 76 -3.80 -6.12 -21.57
N THR A 77 -3.17 -7.29 -21.54
CA THR A 77 -2.85 -8.05 -20.33
C THR A 77 -1.73 -7.43 -19.51
N TYR A 78 -0.95 -6.51 -20.07
CA TYR A 78 0.19 -5.89 -19.39
C TYR A 78 -0.23 -4.90 -18.30
N ASP A 79 -1.26 -4.09 -18.56
CA ASP A 79 -1.70 -3.03 -17.65
C ASP A 79 -2.45 -3.57 -16.41
N ARG A 80 -3.08 -4.76 -16.58
CA ARG A 80 -3.73 -5.52 -15.49
C ARG A 80 -2.77 -6.01 -14.40
N VAL A 81 -1.48 -6.11 -14.68
CA VAL A 81 -0.54 -6.87 -13.85
C VAL A 81 0.38 -5.97 -13.00
N TYR A 82 0.74 -4.77 -13.46
CA TYR A 82 1.89 -4.06 -12.88
C TYR A 82 1.65 -2.69 -12.22
N GLY A 83 0.50 -2.01 -12.36
CA GLY A 83 0.41 -0.72 -11.67
C GLY A 83 -0.89 0.10 -11.70
N THR A 84 -1.82 -0.10 -12.62
CA THR A 84 -2.97 0.80 -12.75
C THR A 84 -4.12 0.45 -11.81
N ARG A 85 -4.28 -0.83 -11.43
CA ARG A 85 -5.41 -1.38 -10.65
C ARG A 85 -5.66 -0.81 -9.25
N LEU A 86 -4.75 -0.03 -8.69
CA LEU A 86 -4.87 0.54 -7.34
C LEU A 86 -4.48 2.03 -7.29
N GLN A 87 -4.49 2.73 -8.43
CA GLN A 87 -4.11 4.14 -8.47
C GLN A 87 -5.04 5.01 -7.62
N TRP A 88 -6.34 4.73 -7.62
CA TRP A 88 -7.29 5.46 -6.78
C TRP A 88 -6.96 5.32 -5.27
N ILE A 89 -6.43 4.17 -4.82
CA ILE A 89 -5.98 3.96 -3.44
C ILE A 89 -4.76 4.82 -3.11
N ARG A 90 -3.83 4.99 -4.07
CA ARG A 90 -2.70 5.90 -3.87
C ARG A 90 -3.18 7.34 -3.69
N THR A 91 -4.21 7.74 -4.45
CA THR A 91 -4.81 9.08 -4.34
C THR A 91 -5.46 9.31 -2.98
N THR A 92 -6.16 8.32 -2.42
CA THR A 92 -6.77 8.47 -1.08
C THR A 92 -5.74 8.48 0.06
N HIS A 93 -4.50 8.04 -0.18
CA HIS A 93 -3.43 7.96 0.83
C HIS A 93 -2.47 9.15 0.86
N VAL A 94 -2.74 10.23 0.12
CA VAL A 94 -1.83 11.40 0.03
C VAL A 94 -1.68 12.16 1.36
N CYS A 95 -2.71 12.17 2.20
CA CYS A 95 -2.63 12.75 3.54
C CYS A 95 -3.57 12.03 4.52
N TYR A 96 -3.37 12.28 5.81
CA TYR A 96 -4.17 11.67 6.88
C TYR A 96 -5.68 11.95 6.71
N ALA A 97 -6.07 13.20 6.45
CA ALA A 97 -7.49 13.56 6.31
C ALA A 97 -8.17 12.84 5.13
N TRP A 98 -7.48 12.71 4.00
CA TRP A 98 -8.02 12.02 2.82
C TRP A 98 -8.20 10.53 3.08
N ARG A 99 -7.25 9.93 3.81
CA ARG A 99 -7.35 8.53 4.22
C ARG A 99 -8.56 8.32 5.13
N GLU A 100 -8.75 9.18 6.12
CA GLU A 100 -9.92 9.10 7.02
C GLU A 100 -11.24 9.20 6.25
N VAL A 101 -11.37 10.16 5.34
CA VAL A 101 -12.58 10.31 4.50
C VAL A 101 -12.81 9.09 3.61
N ALA A 102 -11.76 8.57 2.98
CA ALA A 102 -11.87 7.39 2.13
C ALA A 102 -12.30 6.14 2.92
N LEU A 103 -11.74 5.92 4.11
CA LEU A 103 -12.13 4.82 5.00
C LEU A 103 -13.58 5.00 5.50
N ALA A 104 -14.00 6.23 5.77
CA ALA A 104 -15.36 6.56 6.19
C ALA A 104 -16.40 6.54 5.06
N THR A 105 -16.02 6.25 3.81
CA THR A 105 -16.92 6.23 2.66
C THR A 105 -17.11 4.79 2.13
N PRO A 106 -18.13 4.04 2.58
CA PRO A 106 -18.32 2.63 2.21
C PRO A 106 -18.45 2.37 0.70
N ARG A 107 -18.99 3.34 -0.05
CA ARG A 107 -19.19 3.23 -1.51
C ARG A 107 -17.87 2.95 -2.26
N LEU A 108 -16.74 3.48 -1.79
CA LEU A 108 -15.42 3.26 -2.41
C LEU A 108 -14.97 1.80 -2.32
N TRP A 109 -15.40 1.09 -1.29
CA TRP A 109 -14.98 -0.28 -0.98
C TRP A 109 -15.98 -1.34 -1.44
N SER A 110 -17.02 -0.93 -2.17
CA SER A 110 -18.07 -1.83 -2.67
C SER A 110 -17.56 -2.84 -3.72
N PHE A 111 -16.47 -2.51 -4.41
CA PHE A 111 -15.84 -3.36 -5.41
C PHE A 111 -14.34 -3.47 -5.15
N ILE A 112 -13.86 -4.66 -4.79
CA ILE A 112 -12.45 -4.92 -4.51
C ILE A 112 -11.95 -6.00 -5.47
N SER A 113 -10.99 -5.63 -6.32
CA SER A 113 -10.30 -6.57 -7.20
C SER A 113 -9.17 -7.27 -6.46
N VAL A 114 -9.31 -8.57 -6.20
CA VAL A 114 -8.26 -9.40 -5.60
C VAL A 114 -7.44 -10.06 -6.71
N THR A 115 -6.18 -9.64 -6.88
CA THR A 115 -5.27 -10.27 -7.84
C THR A 115 -4.40 -11.33 -7.14
N ARG A 116 -4.42 -12.57 -7.63
CA ARG A 116 -3.54 -13.64 -7.13
C ARG A 116 -2.14 -13.47 -7.73
N ARG A 117 -1.11 -13.33 -6.86
CA ARG A 117 0.31 -13.20 -7.26
C ARG A 117 0.81 -14.35 -8.14
N ALA A 118 0.32 -15.58 -7.95
CA ALA A 118 0.69 -16.75 -8.76
C ALA A 118 0.11 -16.77 -10.18
N ALA A 119 -0.96 -16.01 -10.46
CA ALA A 119 -1.49 -15.85 -11.82
C ALA A 119 -0.61 -14.93 -12.69
N VAL A 120 0.40 -14.29 -12.09
CA VAL A 120 1.33 -13.35 -12.74
C VAL A 120 2.54 -14.07 -13.35
N GLU A 121 2.91 -15.25 -12.84
CA GLU A 121 4.05 -16.04 -13.33
C GLU A 121 3.66 -17.01 -14.45
N ALA A 122 2.37 -17.34 -14.57
CA ALA A 122 1.82 -18.01 -15.74
C ALA A 122 1.62 -16.99 -16.87
N GLY A 123 2.72 -16.47 -17.43
CA GLY A 123 2.69 -15.71 -18.66
C GLY A 123 2.04 -16.51 -19.81
N PRO A 124 1.68 -15.84 -20.93
CA PRO A 124 0.88 -16.40 -22.03
C PRO A 124 1.57 -17.52 -22.86
N SER A 125 2.60 -18.19 -22.32
CA SER A 125 3.29 -19.29 -23.02
C SER A 125 2.53 -20.61 -23.03
N LEU A 126 1.49 -20.78 -22.21
CA LEU A 126 0.71 -22.03 -22.18
C LEU A 126 -0.49 -22.06 -23.15
N TYR A 127 -0.83 -20.94 -23.79
CA TYR A 127 -1.91 -20.92 -24.79
C TYR A 127 -1.46 -21.35 -26.19
N LEU A 128 -0.15 -21.45 -26.46
CA LEU A 128 0.37 -21.92 -27.75
C LEU A 128 0.62 -23.44 -27.84
N TYR A 129 0.52 -24.19 -26.73
CA TYR A 129 0.70 -25.65 -26.73
C TYR A 129 -0.63 -26.44 -26.59
N GLY A 130 -1.77 -25.75 -26.53
CA GLY A 130 -3.09 -26.37 -26.26
C GLY A 130 -4.01 -26.58 -27.47
N VAL A 131 -3.56 -26.30 -28.70
CA VAL A 131 -4.34 -26.56 -29.93
C VAL A 131 -3.57 -27.50 -30.84
N SER A 132 -3.33 -28.73 -30.37
CA SER A 132 -3.02 -29.88 -31.23
C SER A 132 -3.18 -31.17 -30.41
N LEU A 133 -4.43 -31.58 -30.22
CA LEU A 133 -4.79 -32.96 -29.93
C LEU A 133 -6.27 -33.16 -30.26
N VAL A 134 -6.54 -33.25 -31.57
CA VAL A 134 -7.62 -34.05 -32.13
C VAL A 134 -6.91 -35.06 -33.03
N PRO A 135 -7.07 -36.36 -32.75
CA PRO A 135 -7.80 -37.20 -33.69
C PRO A 135 -9.10 -37.73 -33.09
#